data_AF-A0A937VY84-F1
#
_entry.id   AF-A0A937VY84-F1
#
_cell.length_a   1.000
_cell.length_b   1.000
_cell.length_c   1.000
_cell.angle_alpha   90.00
_cell.angle_beta   90.00
_cell.angle_gamma   90.00
#
_symmetry.space_group_name_H-M   'P 1'
#
loop_
_entity.id
_entity.type
_entity.pdbx_description
1 polymer ?
#
loop_
_entity_poly.entity_id
_entity_poly.type
_entity_poly.pdbx_seq_one_letter_code
_entity_poly.pdbx_strand_id
1 'polypeptide(L)'
;MKASTVFLSAFYFIHSVLLIMSGIFFIGLDKVPHVKHALGRFLESHPSIFSLIGMGFLSVGVLLFVVMFSLYKKVFYQVKMDVSSVVIDPALIQGYVNSCLAEVLPNISMQCEVVVRKDQAIEIITKLPATNIRDHKDILSVLEMKLGSLFKEKLGYTKEFFFTVSIDK
;
A
#
# COMPACT_ATOMS: atom_id res chain seq x y z
N MET A 1 0.59 19.90 14.51
CA MET A 1 1.44 20.08 13.31
C MET A 1 2.89 20.21 13.78
N LYS A 2 3.81 19.38 13.27
CA LYS A 2 5.19 19.30 13.78
C LYS A 2 5.93 20.60 13.47
N ALA A 3 6.50 21.27 14.48
CA ALA A 3 7.26 22.52 14.32
C ALA A 3 8.35 22.45 13.23
N SER A 4 8.86 21.25 12.93
CA SER A 4 9.83 20.99 11.86
C SER A 4 9.33 21.35 10.46
N THR A 5 8.03 21.25 10.18
CA THR A 5 7.48 21.56 8.85
C THR A 5 7.31 23.06 8.64
N VAL A 6 6.99 23.81 9.70
CA VAL A 6 6.83 25.27 9.64
C VAL A 6 8.18 25.96 9.49
N PHE A 7 9.18 25.53 10.26
CA PHE A 7 10.54 26.07 10.16
C PHE A 7 11.16 25.83 8.78
N LEU A 8 11.00 24.62 8.25
CA LEU A 8 11.50 24.25 6.93
C LEU A 8 10.83 25.06 5.81
N SER A 9 9.51 25.28 5.92
CA SER A 9 8.76 26.10 4.96
C SER A 9 9.24 27.55 4.96
N ALA A 10 9.39 28.16 6.14
CA ALA A 10 9.91 29.52 6.28
C ALA A 10 11.34 29.65 5.74
N PHE A 11 12.18 28.66 6.00
CA PHE A 11 13.54 28.61 5.51
C PHE A 11 13.60 28.58 3.96
N TYR A 12 12.81 27.71 3.31
CA TYR A 12 12.74 27.68 1.84
C TYR A 12 12.16 28.96 1.25
N PHE A 13 11.20 29.58 1.94
CA PHE A 13 10.62 30.85 1.51
C PHE A 13 11.67 31.97 1.50
N ILE A 14 12.43 32.14 2.59
CA ILE A 14 13.52 33.13 2.68
C ILE A 14 14.56 32.86 1.59
N HIS A 15 14.97 31.59 1.42
CA HIS A 15 15.94 31.23 0.39
C HIS A 15 15.45 31.56 -1.02
N SER A 16 14.18 31.30 -1.32
CA SER A 16 13.58 31.62 -2.61
C SER A 16 13.53 33.13 -2.87
N VAL A 17 13.18 33.92 -1.85
CA VAL A 17 13.20 35.39 -1.95
C VAL A 17 14.62 35.90 -2.23
N LEU A 18 15.63 35.38 -1.52
CA LEU A 18 17.03 35.74 -1.76
C LEU A 18 17.47 35.40 -3.19
N LEU A 19 17.07 34.23 -3.70
CA LEU A 19 17.41 33.78 -5.06
C LEU A 19 16.77 34.69 -6.11
N ILE A 20 15.50 35.05 -5.95
CA ILE A 20 14.79 36.00 -6.82
C ILE A 20 15.47 37.38 -6.78
N MET A 21 15.78 37.90 -5.59
CA MET A 21 16.46 39.19 -5.43
C MET A 21 17.85 39.19 -6.09
N SER A 22 18.60 38.09 -5.96
CA SER A 22 19.90 37.95 -6.63
C SER A 22 19.74 37.96 -8.16
N GLY A 23 18.73 37.28 -8.70
CA GLY A 23 18.44 37.27 -10.13
C GLY A 23 18.07 38.66 -10.66
N ILE A 24 17.20 39.37 -9.95
CA ILE A 24 16.83 40.76 -10.27
C ILE A 24 18.08 41.66 -10.24
N PHE A 25 18.94 41.50 -9.22
CA PHE A 25 20.18 42.25 -9.11
C PHE A 25 21.10 42.01 -10.32
N PHE A 26 21.34 40.75 -10.71
CA PHE A 26 22.20 40.43 -11.85
C PHE A 26 21.63 40.93 -13.19
N ILE A 27 20.31 40.83 -13.40
CA ILE A 27 19.64 41.38 -14.59
C ILE A 27 19.75 42.91 -14.61
N GLY A 28 19.57 43.56 -13.45
CA GLY A 28 19.70 45.01 -13.30
C GLY A 28 21.14 45.51 -13.51
N LEU A 29 22.12 44.71 -13.12
CA LEU A 29 23.55 45.04 -13.23
C LEU A 29 23.97 45.31 -14.68
N ASP A 30 23.36 44.61 -15.65
CA ASP A 30 23.67 44.83 -17.06
C ASP A 30 23.19 46.20 -17.58
N LYS A 31 22.11 46.73 -17.00
CA LYS A 31 21.56 48.04 -17.36
C LYS A 31 22.30 49.23 -16.75
N VAL A 32 23.23 48.98 -15.82
CA VAL A 32 23.97 50.04 -15.11
C VAL A 32 25.48 49.87 -15.31
N PRO A 33 26.03 50.37 -16.43
CA PRO A 33 27.43 50.12 -16.83
C PRO A 33 28.45 50.67 -15.82
N HIS A 34 28.16 51.77 -15.13
CA HIS A 34 29.05 52.30 -14.10
C HIS A 34 29.24 51.35 -12.91
N VAL A 35 28.17 50.71 -12.44
CA VAL A 35 28.26 49.74 -11.34
C VAL A 35 29.00 48.50 -11.82
N LYS A 36 28.72 48.02 -13.04
CA LYS A 36 29.44 46.89 -13.67
C LYS A 36 30.95 47.12 -13.76
N HIS A 37 31.39 48.29 -14.23
CA HIS A 37 32.81 48.62 -14.33
C HIS A 37 33.48 48.86 -12.96
N ALA A 38 32.76 49.45 -12.01
CA ALA A 38 33.26 49.59 -10.64
C ALA A 38 33.43 48.22 -9.97
N LEU A 39 32.46 47.33 -10.15
CA LEU A 39 32.52 45.95 -9.64
C LEU A 39 33.69 45.19 -10.26
N GLY A 40 33.86 45.28 -11.58
CA GLY A 40 34.97 44.63 -12.30
C GLY A 40 36.34 45.08 -11.80
N ARG A 41 36.55 46.39 -11.65
CA ARG A 41 37.81 46.92 -11.09
C ARG A 41 38.01 46.53 -9.61
N PHE A 42 36.94 46.48 -8.83
CA PHE A 42 37.00 46.04 -7.45
C PHE A 42 37.40 44.55 -7.35
N LEU A 43 36.85 43.73 -8.23
CA LEU A 43 37.15 42.31 -8.35
C LEU A 43 38.60 42.06 -8.77
N GLU A 44 39.11 42.81 -9.75
CA GLU A 44 40.50 42.71 -10.22
C GLU A 44 41.50 43.15 -9.15
N SER A 45 41.18 44.19 -8.38
CA SER A 45 42.08 44.73 -7.35
C SER A 45 42.17 43.86 -6.10
N HIS A 46 41.17 43.03 -5.82
CA HIS A 46 41.10 42.23 -4.60
C HIS A 46 40.67 40.78 -4.87
N PRO A 47 41.50 39.96 -5.54
CA PRO A 47 41.16 38.57 -5.89
C PRO A 47 40.87 37.69 -4.66
N SER A 48 41.45 38.02 -3.51
CA SER A 48 41.23 37.33 -2.23
C SER A 48 39.76 37.40 -1.77
N ILE A 49 39.04 38.47 -2.11
CA ILE A 49 37.62 38.63 -1.77
C ILE A 49 36.78 37.58 -2.50
N PHE A 50 37.16 37.18 -3.72
CA PHE A 50 36.45 36.14 -4.46
C PHE A 50 36.54 34.78 -3.77
N SER A 51 37.72 34.46 -3.22
CA SER A 51 37.92 33.26 -2.42
C SER A 51 37.10 33.30 -1.13
N LEU A 52 37.04 34.45 -0.45
CA LEU A 52 36.26 34.63 0.77
C LEU A 52 34.75 34.49 0.51
N ILE A 53 34.23 35.14 -0.55
CA ILE A 53 32.83 35.03 -0.96
C ILE A 53 32.50 33.58 -1.33
N GLY A 54 33.35 32.94 -2.13
CA GLY A 54 33.19 31.55 -2.52
C GLY A 54 33.16 30.60 -1.32
N MET A 55 34.05 30.81 -0.35
CA MET A 55 34.10 30.03 0.88
C MET A 55 32.85 30.28 1.76
N GLY A 56 32.34 31.51 1.79
CA GLY A 56 31.06 31.85 2.41
C GLY A 56 29.90 31.07 1.81
N PHE A 57 29.73 31.13 0.48
CA PHE A 57 28.69 30.36 -0.22
C PHE A 57 28.83 28.86 -0.03
N LEU A 58 30.06 28.34 -0.08
CA LEU A 58 30.34 26.91 0.12
C LEU A 58 29.97 26.47 1.54
N SER A 59 30.30 27.27 2.56
CA SER A 59 29.93 26.98 3.95
C SER A 59 28.41 26.91 4.15
N VAL A 60 27.66 27.86 3.57
CA VAL A 60 26.19 27.88 3.63
C VAL A 60 25.61 26.69 2.85
N GLY A 61 26.17 26.35 1.69
CA GLY A 61 25.76 25.19 0.90
C GLY A 61 25.98 23.86 1.62
N VAL A 62 27.12 23.68 2.30
CA VAL A 62 27.40 22.49 3.11
C VAL A 62 26.43 22.40 4.29
N LEU A 63 26.20 23.51 5.00
CA LEU A 63 25.26 23.55 6.12
C LEU A 63 23.84 23.15 5.67
N LEU A 64 23.38 23.71 4.55
CA LEU A 64 22.12 23.36 3.90
C LEU A 64 22.02 21.88 3.55
N PHE A 65 23.08 21.34 2.95
CA PHE A 65 23.13 19.94 2.54
C PHE A 65 23.04 19.00 3.75
N VAL A 66 23.75 19.30 4.83
CA VAL A 66 23.70 18.53 6.09
C VAL A 66 22.29 18.58 6.70
N VAL A 67 21.67 19.76 6.74
CA VAL A 67 20.29 19.92 7.26
C VAL A 67 19.30 19.12 6.42
N MET A 68 19.37 19.21 5.09
CA MET A 68 18.51 18.42 4.20
C MET A 68 18.73 16.92 4.38
N PHE A 69 19.98 16.47 4.44
CA PHE A 69 20.31 15.06 4.63
C PHE A 69 19.78 14.52 5.96
N SER A 70 19.89 15.31 7.03
CA SER A 70 19.33 14.94 8.34
C SER A 70 17.79 14.91 8.33
N LEU A 71 17.14 15.81 7.60
CA LEU A 71 15.69 15.87 7.49
C LEU A 71 15.10 14.79 6.55
N TYR A 72 15.88 14.30 5.58
CA TYR A 72 15.46 13.26 4.65
C TYR A 72 15.41 11.86 5.27
N LYS A 73 15.92 11.67 6.50
CA LYS A 73 15.69 10.47 7.31
C LYS A 73 14.22 10.39 7.76
N LYS A 74 13.31 10.18 6.81
CA LYS A 74 11.94 9.80 7.12
C LYS A 74 11.94 8.35 7.60
N VAL A 75 11.52 8.16 8.85
CA VAL A 75 11.13 6.85 9.36
C VAL A 75 9.82 6.49 8.65
N PHE A 76 9.93 5.65 7.63
CA PHE A 76 8.76 5.06 6.98
C PHE A 76 8.26 3.94 7.89
N TYR A 77 7.09 4.14 8.50
CA TYR A 77 6.39 3.05 9.16
C TYR A 77 5.73 2.20 8.08
N GLN A 78 6.42 1.13 7.68
CA GLN A 78 5.84 0.13 6.82
C GLN A 78 4.98 -0.80 7.68
N VAL A 79 3.69 -0.46 7.81
CA VAL A 79 2.71 -1.36 8.44
C VAL A 79 2.35 -2.42 7.41
N LYS A 80 2.92 -3.62 7.56
CA LYS A 80 2.46 -4.81 6.83
C LYS A 80 1.08 -5.18 7.39
N MET A 81 0.03 -4.72 6.73
CA MET A 81 -1.30 -5.29 6.89
C MET A 81 -1.23 -6.70 6.28
N ASP A 82 -0.74 -7.68 7.04
CA ASP A 82 -0.98 -9.07 6.66
C ASP A 82 -2.50 -9.22 6.56
N VAL A 83 -2.97 -9.85 5.49
CA VAL A 83 -4.37 -10.26 5.35
C VAL A 83 -4.68 -10.99 6.63
N SER A 84 -5.43 -10.35 7.52
CA SER A 84 -5.90 -10.95 8.74
C SER A 84 -6.43 -12.31 8.34
N SER A 85 -5.83 -13.38 8.86
CA SER A 85 -6.40 -14.71 8.74
C SER A 85 -7.78 -14.60 9.38
N VAL A 86 -8.79 -14.29 8.58
CA VAL A 86 -10.18 -14.27 9.02
C VAL A 86 -10.38 -15.71 9.45
N VAL A 87 -10.45 -15.91 10.76
CA VAL A 87 -10.83 -17.20 11.32
C VAL A 87 -12.31 -17.29 10.97
N ILE A 88 -12.60 -17.90 9.83
CA ILE A 88 -13.97 -18.09 9.37
C ILE A 88 -14.61 -19.05 10.37
N ASP A 89 -15.63 -18.56 11.08
CA ASP A 89 -16.38 -19.37 12.02
C ASP A 89 -16.99 -20.58 11.29
N PRO A 90 -16.66 -21.82 11.67
CA PRO A 90 -17.22 -23.02 11.06
C PRO A 90 -18.76 -23.03 11.07
N ALA A 91 -19.39 -22.42 12.08
CA ALA A 91 -20.85 -22.34 12.17
C ALA A 91 -21.46 -21.49 11.04
N LEU A 92 -20.77 -20.41 10.62
CA LEU A 92 -21.21 -19.59 9.49
C LEU A 92 -21.10 -20.36 8.18
N ILE A 93 -20.00 -21.07 7.96
CA ILE A 93 -19.82 -21.89 6.75
C ILE A 93 -20.88 -22.98 6.69
N GLN A 94 -21.16 -23.65 7.82
CA GLN A 94 -22.19 -24.68 7.90
C GLN A 94 -23.58 -24.12 7.55
N GLY A 95 -23.91 -22.92 8.02
CA GLY A 95 -25.14 -22.23 7.63
C GLY A 95 -25.26 -22.05 6.12
N TYR A 96 -24.20 -21.55 5.47
CA TYR A 96 -24.18 -21.36 4.02
C TYR A 96 -24.26 -22.67 3.23
N VAL A 97 -23.53 -23.70 3.66
CA VAL A 97 -23.56 -25.02 3.02
C VAL A 97 -24.95 -25.63 3.11
N ASN A 98 -25.58 -25.58 4.28
CA ASN A 98 -26.94 -26.10 4.48
C ASN A 98 -27.98 -25.36 3.62
N SER A 99 -27.88 -24.02 3.51
CA SER A 99 -28.75 -23.24 2.63
C SER A 99 -28.55 -23.61 1.15
N CYS A 100 -27.30 -23.78 0.71
CA CYS A 100 -27.00 -24.18 -0.67
C CYS A 100 -27.54 -25.57 -0.99
N LEU A 101 -27.37 -26.53 -0.08
CA LEU A 101 -27.87 -27.90 -0.27
C LEU A 101 -29.39 -27.96 -0.28
N ALA A 102 -30.06 -27.19 0.58
CA ALA A 102 -31.53 -27.10 0.57
C ALA A 102 -32.07 -26.51 -0.75
N GLU A 103 -31.32 -25.62 -1.39
CA GLU A 103 -31.68 -25.05 -2.69
C GLU A 103 -31.48 -26.05 -3.84
N VAL A 104 -30.39 -26.83 -3.82
CA VAL A 104 -30.07 -27.79 -4.88
C VAL A 104 -30.85 -29.10 -4.73
N LEU A 105 -31.11 -29.54 -3.49
CA LEU A 105 -31.76 -30.81 -3.15
C LEU A 105 -32.88 -30.59 -2.12
N PRO A 106 -33.98 -29.90 -2.49
CA PRO A 106 -35.03 -29.51 -1.54
C PRO A 106 -35.78 -30.68 -0.91
N ASN A 107 -35.76 -31.85 -1.55
CA ASN A 107 -36.50 -33.04 -1.11
C ASN A 107 -35.67 -34.00 -0.25
N ILE A 108 -34.39 -33.68 0.04
CA ILE A 108 -33.49 -34.58 0.78
C ILE A 108 -32.89 -33.81 1.96
N SER A 109 -33.26 -34.20 3.18
CA SER A 109 -32.63 -33.67 4.39
C SER A 109 -31.26 -34.33 4.60
N MET A 110 -30.19 -33.69 4.12
CA MET A 110 -28.83 -34.18 4.31
C MET A 110 -28.20 -33.59 5.57
N GLN A 111 -27.56 -34.44 6.37
CA GLN A 111 -26.69 -33.98 7.45
C GLN A 111 -25.32 -33.67 6.87
N CYS A 112 -24.86 -32.44 7.09
CA CYS A 112 -23.56 -31.96 6.64
C CYS A 112 -22.74 -31.43 7.81
N GLU A 113 -21.50 -31.88 7.87
CA GLU A 113 -20.50 -31.41 8.82
C GLU A 113 -19.47 -30.60 8.05
N VAL A 114 -19.09 -29.44 8.57
CA VAL A 114 -18.06 -28.60 7.99
C VAL A 114 -16.87 -28.56 8.94
N VAL A 115 -15.72 -28.95 8.44
CA VAL A 115 -14.45 -28.98 9.18
C VAL A 115 -13.50 -27.97 8.54
N VAL A 116 -12.89 -27.10 9.35
CA VAL A 116 -11.83 -26.19 8.91
C VAL A 116 -10.49 -26.78 9.33
N ARG A 117 -9.66 -27.16 8.36
CA ARG A 117 -8.34 -27.77 8.58
C ARG A 117 -7.30 -26.73 9.01
N LYS A 118 -6.12 -27.19 9.48
CA LYS A 118 -5.05 -26.34 10.03
C LYS A 118 -4.48 -25.32 9.03
N ASP A 119 -4.61 -25.57 7.73
CA ASP A 119 -4.23 -24.69 6.62
C ASP A 119 -5.36 -23.74 6.17
N GLN A 120 -6.45 -23.71 6.94
CA GLN A 120 -7.72 -23.07 6.62
C GLN A 120 -8.43 -23.67 5.39
N ALA A 121 -8.08 -24.89 4.98
CA ALA A 121 -8.86 -25.58 3.95
C ALA A 121 -10.22 -25.99 4.52
N ILE A 122 -11.29 -25.64 3.81
CA ILE A 122 -12.66 -26.05 4.13
C ILE A 122 -12.86 -27.48 3.64
N GLU A 123 -13.36 -28.36 4.50
CA GLU A 123 -13.82 -29.69 4.15
C GLU A 123 -15.30 -29.82 4.53
N ILE A 124 -16.12 -30.20 3.55
CA ILE A 124 -17.55 -30.45 3.71
C ILE A 124 -17.74 -31.95 3.66
N ILE A 125 -18.22 -32.53 4.76
CA ILE A 125 -18.49 -33.95 4.89
C ILE A 125 -19.99 -34.14 4.85
N THR A 126 -20.47 -34.94 3.91
CA THR A 126 -21.90 -35.21 3.77
C THR A 126 -22.17 -36.69 3.53
N LYS A 127 -23.40 -37.11 3.86
CA LYS A 127 -23.92 -38.44 3.56
C LYS A 127 -24.94 -38.34 2.44
N LEU A 128 -24.64 -38.95 1.29
CA LEU A 128 -25.56 -39.02 0.17
C LEU A 128 -26.34 -40.35 0.22
N PRO A 129 -27.66 -40.32 -0.04
CA PRO A 129 -28.44 -41.55 -0.18
C PRO A 129 -27.99 -42.35 -1.41
N ALA A 130 -28.12 -43.68 -1.35
CA ALA A 130 -27.78 -44.57 -2.44
C ALA A 130 -28.73 -44.44 -3.65
N THR A 131 -28.64 -43.33 -4.39
CA THR A 131 -29.27 -43.13 -5.70
C THR A 131 -28.27 -43.35 -6.83
N ASN A 132 -28.71 -43.22 -8.09
CA ASN A 132 -27.92 -43.64 -9.25
C ASN A 132 -26.61 -42.83 -9.36
N ILE A 133 -25.48 -43.51 -9.61
CA ILE A 133 -24.12 -42.92 -9.60
C ILE A 133 -23.97 -41.82 -10.68
N ARG A 134 -24.75 -41.88 -11.75
CA ARG A 134 -24.72 -40.89 -12.83
C ARG A 134 -25.24 -39.52 -12.39
N ASP A 135 -26.29 -39.50 -11.58
CA ASP A 135 -26.91 -38.26 -11.07
C ASP A 135 -25.99 -37.53 -10.08
N HIS A 136 -25.16 -38.30 -9.36
CA HIS A 136 -24.22 -37.76 -8.39
C HIS A 136 -23.17 -36.84 -9.00
N LYS A 137 -22.66 -37.15 -10.21
CA LYS A 137 -21.59 -36.36 -10.83
C LYS A 137 -22.08 -34.98 -11.26
N ASP A 138 -23.27 -34.92 -11.82
CA ASP A 138 -23.88 -33.67 -12.28
C ASP A 138 -24.24 -32.77 -11.08
N ILE A 139 -24.80 -33.37 -10.01
CA ILE A 139 -25.11 -32.67 -8.76
C ILE A 139 -23.84 -32.13 -8.10
N LEU A 140 -22.76 -32.93 -8.02
CA LEU A 140 -21.50 -32.51 -7.41
C LEU A 140 -20.87 -31.34 -8.15
N SER A 141 -20.92 -31.32 -9.49
CA SER A 141 -20.39 -30.20 -10.28
C SER A 141 -21.19 -28.91 -10.07
N VAL A 142 -22.53 -29.01 -9.96
CA VAL A 142 -23.38 -27.86 -9.63
C VAL A 142 -23.09 -27.34 -8.22
N LEU A 143 -22.90 -28.24 -7.24
CA LEU A 143 -22.55 -27.87 -5.87
C LEU A 143 -21.17 -27.21 -5.79
N GLU A 144 -20.18 -27.75 -6.48
CA GLU A 144 -18.83 -27.17 -6.56
C GLU A 144 -18.87 -25.72 -7.07
N MET A 145 -19.58 -25.49 -8.18
CA MET A 145 -19.71 -24.16 -8.76
C MET A 145 -20.45 -23.19 -7.83
N LYS A 146 -21.59 -23.61 -7.25
CA LYS A 146 -22.38 -22.75 -6.36
C LYS A 146 -21.65 -22.44 -5.05
N LEU A 147 -21.09 -23.45 -4.39
CA LEU A 147 -20.33 -23.27 -3.15
C LEU A 147 -19.06 -22.45 -3.39
N GLY A 148 -18.36 -22.68 -4.51
CA GLY A 148 -17.20 -21.89 -4.90
C GLY A 148 -17.52 -20.40 -5.08
N SER A 149 -18.61 -20.07 -5.80
CA SER A 149 -19.04 -18.67 -5.94
C SER A 149 -19.46 -18.07 -4.61
N LEU A 150 -20.22 -18.82 -3.81
CA LEU A 150 -20.72 -18.37 -2.52
C LEU A 150 -19.57 -18.07 -1.54
N PHE A 151 -18.59 -18.97 -1.42
CA PHE A 151 -17.44 -18.79 -0.54
C PHE A 151 -16.56 -17.63 -0.99
N LYS A 152 -16.39 -17.45 -2.30
CA LYS A 152 -15.63 -16.31 -2.83
C LYS A 152 -16.34 -14.98 -2.58
N GLU A 153 -17.64 -14.89 -2.84
CA GLU A 153 -18.41 -13.64 -2.73
C GLU A 153 -18.73 -13.24 -1.29
N LYS A 154 -19.08 -14.21 -0.44
CA LYS A 154 -19.52 -13.93 0.95
C LYS A 154 -18.38 -13.98 1.96
N LEU A 155 -17.39 -14.84 1.74
CA LEU A 155 -16.31 -15.09 2.71
C LEU A 155 -14.94 -14.63 2.21
N GLY A 156 -14.81 -14.21 0.93
CA GLY A 156 -13.52 -13.87 0.32
C GLY A 156 -12.58 -15.07 0.21
N TYR A 157 -13.12 -16.30 0.28
CA TYR A 157 -12.32 -17.52 0.29
C TYR A 157 -11.88 -17.88 -1.14
N THR A 158 -10.57 -17.99 -1.34
CA THR A 158 -9.96 -18.21 -2.67
C THR A 158 -9.16 -19.51 -2.75
N LYS A 159 -9.09 -20.29 -1.68
CA LYS A 159 -8.38 -21.57 -1.64
C LYS A 159 -9.25 -22.70 -2.16
N GLU A 160 -8.64 -23.85 -2.43
CA GLU A 160 -9.35 -25.09 -2.72
C GLU A 160 -10.14 -25.55 -1.48
N PHE A 161 -11.26 -26.25 -1.69
CA PHE A 161 -12.04 -26.87 -0.63
C PHE A 161 -12.38 -28.32 -1.02
N PHE A 162 -12.57 -29.15 -0.01
CA PHE A 162 -12.83 -30.58 -0.18
C PHE A 162 -14.30 -30.88 0.08
N PHE A 163 -14.89 -31.73 -0.76
CA PHE A 163 -16.24 -32.24 -0.59
C PHE A 163 -16.18 -33.76 -0.46
N THR A 164 -16.29 -34.25 0.77
CA THR A 164 -16.14 -35.66 1.13
C THR A 164 -17.53 -36.28 1.27
N VAL A 165 -17.82 -37.26 0.43
CA VAL A 165 -19.10 -37.98 0.43
C VAL A 165 -18.92 -39.37 1.01
N SER A 166 -19.72 -39.69 2.03
CA SER A 166 -19.95 -41.07 2.45
C SER A 166 -21.28 -41.56 1.87
N ILE A 167 -21.28 -42.74 1.25
CA ILE A 167 -22.52 -43.39 0.78
C ILE A 167 -22.96 -44.34 1.88
N ASP A 168 -24.11 -44.07 2.52
CA ASP A 168 -24.73 -45.04 3.41
C ASP A 168 -25.29 -46.20 2.56
N LYS A 169 -24.91 -47.43 2.90
CA LYS A 169 -25.35 -48.67 2.24
C LYS A 169 -26.81 -48.99 2.54
#